data_AF-A0AAP9GGD0-F1
#
_entry.id   AF-A0AAP9GGD0-F1
#
_cell.length_a   1.000
_cell.length_b   1.000
_cell.length_c   1.000
_cell.angle_alpha   90.00
_cell.angle_beta   90.00
_cell.angle_gamma   90.00
#
_symmetry.space_group_name_H-M   'P 1'
#
loop_
_entity.id
_entity.type
_entity.pdbx_description
1 polymer ?
#
loop_
_entity_poly.entity_id
_entity_poly.type
_entity_poly.pdbx_seq_one_letter_code
_entity_poly.pdbx_strand_id
1 'polypeptide(L)'
;MLFPFLLLLNSLFFLLICLQIQVKENELRLDKEDYSLWLNDEKVISFRNGSINFRFISYLFDNPGRQITISELERNVFFDNSINLNKVMRNTGIPADIAKQHFELKKGHILMHKKRTSSNQ
;
A
#
# COMPACT_ATOMS: atom_id res chain seq x y z
N MET A 1 10.76 -39.89 29.85
CA MET A 1 11.58 -39.38 28.72
C MET A 1 10.75 -38.88 27.53
N LEU A 2 9.51 -39.36 27.34
CA LEU A 2 8.65 -38.91 26.23
C LEU A 2 8.16 -37.45 26.35
N PHE A 3 7.87 -37.00 27.58
CA PHE A 3 7.33 -35.67 27.86
C PHE A 3 8.26 -34.50 27.49
N PRO A 4 9.57 -34.49 27.86
CA PRO A 4 10.48 -33.41 27.43
C PRO A 4 10.74 -33.42 25.92
N PHE A 5 10.68 -34.58 25.27
CA PHE A 5 10.82 -34.70 23.83
C PHE A 5 9.64 -34.05 23.08
N LEU A 6 8.41 -34.26 23.55
CA LEU A 6 7.21 -33.62 22.99
C LEU A 6 7.22 -32.09 23.17
N LEU A 7 7.75 -31.59 24.27
CA LEU A 7 7.92 -30.14 24.48
C LEU A 7 8.91 -29.53 23.48
N LEU A 8 10.08 -30.15 23.32
CA LEU A 8 11.09 -29.73 22.34
C LEU A 8 10.54 -29.72 20.91
N LEU A 9 9.78 -30.75 20.53
CA LEU A 9 9.17 -30.85 19.21
C LEU A 9 8.14 -29.73 18.98
N ASN A 10 7.26 -29.45 19.95
CA ASN A 10 6.29 -28.36 19.85
C ASN A 10 6.96 -26.99 19.78
N SER A 11 8.02 -26.75 20.56
CA SER A 11 8.79 -25.50 20.48
C SER A 11 9.46 -25.32 19.12
N LEU A 12 9.96 -26.40 18.51
CA LEU A 12 10.53 -26.38 17.17
C LEU A 12 9.46 -26.07 16.11
N PHE A 13 8.29 -26.70 16.19
CA PHE A 13 7.16 -26.41 15.29
C PHE A 13 6.68 -24.97 15.43
N PHE A 14 6.56 -24.47 16.66
CA PHE A 14 6.21 -23.08 16.91
C PHE A 14 7.25 -22.11 16.31
N LEU A 15 8.54 -22.40 16.48
CA LEU A 15 9.62 -21.61 15.88
C LEU A 15 9.54 -21.62 14.35
N LEU A 16 9.31 -22.78 13.73
CA LEU A 16 9.13 -22.92 12.29
C LEU A 16 7.91 -22.13 11.78
N ILE A 17 6.80 -22.19 12.51
CA ILE A 17 5.59 -21.39 12.21
C ILE A 17 5.90 -19.90 12.33
N CYS A 18 6.56 -19.45 13.40
CA CYS A 18 6.99 -18.05 13.55
C CYS A 18 7.96 -17.60 12.45
N LEU A 19 8.85 -18.48 12.00
CA LEU A 19 9.79 -18.20 10.90
C LEU A 19 9.06 -18.07 9.56
N GLN A 20 8.06 -18.92 9.30
CA GLN A 20 7.21 -18.85 8.11
C GLN A 20 6.27 -17.62 8.15
N ILE A 21 5.89 -17.18 9.36
CA ILE A 21 5.13 -15.95 9.60
C ILE A 21 6.05 -14.72 9.59
N GLN A 22 7.36 -14.82 9.26
CA GLN A 22 8.15 -13.63 8.92
C GLN A 22 7.36 -12.85 7.87
N VAL A 23 6.79 -11.76 8.35
CA VAL A 23 5.67 -11.08 7.72
C VAL A 23 6.16 -10.67 6.35
N LYS A 24 5.61 -11.30 5.31
CA LYS A 24 5.86 -10.89 3.93
C LYS A 24 5.43 -9.43 3.89
N GLU A 25 6.39 -8.51 3.91
CA GLU A 25 6.09 -7.09 3.90
C GLU A 25 5.34 -6.84 2.60
N ASN A 26 4.07 -6.43 2.71
CA ASN A 26 3.26 -6.10 1.56
C ASN A 26 3.87 -4.87 0.89
N GLU A 27 4.60 -5.08 -0.20
CA GLU A 27 5.22 -4.02 -0.96
C GLU A 27 4.30 -3.60 -2.11
N LEU A 28 3.70 -2.42 -1.99
CA LEU A 28 2.93 -1.82 -3.07
C LEU A 28 3.90 -1.09 -4.02
N ARG A 29 3.96 -1.51 -5.28
CA ARG A 29 4.81 -0.95 -6.33
C ARG A 29 3.97 -0.40 -7.47
N LEU A 30 4.34 0.76 -7.98
CA LEU A 30 3.76 1.34 -9.19
C LEU A 30 4.75 1.16 -10.34
N ASP A 31 4.38 0.37 -11.33
CA ASP A 31 5.08 0.30 -12.61
C ASP A 31 4.54 1.42 -13.51
N LYS A 32 5.39 2.40 -13.81
CA LYS A 32 5.03 3.55 -14.65
C LYS A 32 5.11 3.23 -16.15
N GLU A 33 5.83 2.19 -16.55
CA GLU A 33 5.96 1.79 -17.96
C GLU A 33 4.76 0.94 -18.38
N ASP A 34 4.33 0.00 -17.53
CA ASP A 34 3.15 -0.84 -17.74
C ASP A 34 1.85 -0.23 -17.17
N TYR A 35 1.91 0.97 -16.61
CA TYR A 35 0.76 1.67 -16.01
C TYR A 35 0.00 0.81 -14.99
N SER A 36 0.72 0.09 -14.13
CA SER A 36 0.10 -0.94 -13.28
C SER A 36 0.55 -0.87 -11.83
N LEU A 37 -0.38 -1.24 -10.95
CA LEU A 37 -0.13 -1.34 -9.51
C LEU A 37 0.06 -2.80 -9.14
N TRP A 38 1.14 -3.09 -8.44
CA TRP A 38 1.52 -4.44 -8.01
C TRP A 38 1.61 -4.49 -6.49
N LEU A 39 1.17 -5.59 -5.91
CA LEU A 39 1.37 -5.93 -4.52
C LEU A 39 2.29 -7.14 -4.47
N ASN A 40 3.52 -6.94 -4.00
CA ASN A 40 4.58 -7.92 -4.16
C ASN A 40 4.70 -8.30 -5.65
N ASP A 41 4.53 -9.57 -6.00
CA ASP A 41 4.63 -10.10 -7.36
C ASP A 41 3.26 -10.30 -8.04
N GLU A 42 2.18 -9.80 -7.44
CA GLU A 42 0.83 -9.90 -7.99
C GLU A 42 0.35 -8.55 -8.54
N LYS A 43 -0.14 -8.57 -9.78
CA LYS A 43 -0.74 -7.38 -10.41
C LYS A 43 -2.10 -7.11 -9.80
N VAL A 44 -2.24 -5.98 -9.10
CA VAL A 44 -3.49 -5.57 -8.45
C VAL A 44 -4.45 -4.98 -9.48
N ILE A 45 -3.99 -3.98 -10.23
CA ILE A 45 -4.77 -3.30 -11.27
C ILE A 45 -3.88 -2.75 -12.37
N SER A 46 -4.46 -2.56 -13.55
CA SER A 46 -3.86 -1.75 -14.63
C SER A 46 -4.66 -0.48 -14.81
N PHE A 47 -3.98 0.63 -15.04
CA PHE A 47 -4.59 1.91 -15.36
C PHE A 47 -4.52 2.16 -16.86
N ARG A 48 -5.46 2.95 -17.37
CA ARG A 48 -5.35 3.48 -18.74
C ARG A 48 -4.24 4.54 -18.78
N ASN A 49 -3.39 4.49 -19.80
CA ASN A 49 -2.38 5.52 -20.05
C ASN A 49 -3.03 6.93 -20.06
N GLY A 50 -2.43 7.86 -19.32
CA GLY A 50 -2.89 9.24 -19.19
C GLY A 50 -4.16 9.42 -18.35
N SER A 51 -4.72 8.35 -17.77
CA SER A 51 -5.90 8.47 -16.92
C SER A 51 -5.64 9.29 -15.67
N ILE A 52 -6.67 9.99 -15.21
CA ILE A 52 -6.61 10.77 -13.96
C ILE A 52 -6.27 9.86 -12.77
N ASN A 53 -6.76 8.62 -12.74
CA ASN A 53 -6.43 7.65 -11.70
C ASN A 53 -4.93 7.33 -11.69
N PHE A 54 -4.32 7.10 -12.86
CA PHE A 54 -2.88 6.84 -12.94
C PHE A 54 -2.08 8.06 -12.49
N ARG A 55 -2.46 9.27 -12.91
CA ARG A 55 -1.81 10.51 -12.47
C ARG A 55 -1.91 10.71 -10.97
N PHE A 56 -3.09 10.48 -10.41
CA PHE A 56 -3.33 10.55 -8.97
C PHE A 56 -2.43 9.59 -8.21
N ILE A 57 -2.43 8.30 -8.55
CA ILE A 57 -1.61 7.31 -7.86
C ILE A 57 -0.12 7.60 -8.07
N SER A 58 0.31 7.96 -9.28
CA SER A 58 1.69 8.38 -9.54
C SER A 58 2.13 9.53 -8.63
N TYR A 59 1.27 10.54 -8.46
CA TYR A 59 1.56 11.68 -7.60
C TYR A 59 1.75 11.28 -6.13
N LEU A 60 0.96 10.32 -5.62
CA LEU A 60 1.15 9.78 -4.27
C LEU A 60 2.49 9.05 -4.13
N PHE A 61 2.85 8.23 -5.13
CA PHE A 61 4.11 7.49 -5.16
C PHE A 61 5.34 8.40 -5.28
N ASP A 62 5.20 9.55 -5.94
CA ASP A 62 6.25 10.57 -6.03
C ASP A 62 6.41 11.38 -4.73
N ASN A 63 5.48 11.25 -3.78
CA ASN A 63 5.44 11.99 -2.52
C ASN A 63 5.19 11.07 -1.30
N PRO A 64 5.97 9.99 -1.10
CA PRO A 64 5.71 9.04 -0.04
C PRO A 64 5.97 9.64 1.35
N GLY A 65 5.12 9.32 2.31
CA GLY A 65 5.21 9.81 3.69
C GLY A 65 4.83 11.28 3.88
N ARG A 66 4.39 11.97 2.82
CA ARG A 66 3.92 13.36 2.89
C ARG A 66 2.40 13.42 2.95
N GLN A 67 1.88 14.28 3.83
CA GLN A 67 0.47 14.64 3.80
C GLN A 67 0.21 15.56 2.60
N ILE A 68 -0.67 15.13 1.71
CA ILE A 68 -1.04 15.85 0.49
C ILE A 68 -2.47 16.35 0.68
N THR A 69 -2.66 17.66 0.62
CA THR A 69 -3.98 18.27 0.85
C THR A 69 -4.90 18.10 -0.36
N ILE A 70 -6.21 18.19 -0.14
CA ILE A 70 -7.19 18.18 -1.24
C ILE A 70 -6.90 19.31 -2.22
N SER A 71 -6.70 20.55 -1.76
CA SER A 71 -6.44 21.69 -2.64
C SER A 71 -5.17 21.54 -3.47
N GLU A 72 -4.16 20.84 -2.94
CA GLU A 72 -2.96 20.51 -3.69
C GLU A 72 -3.22 19.48 -4.79
N LEU A 73 -3.99 18.43 -4.49
CA LEU A 73 -4.42 17.47 -5.50
C LEU A 73 -5.26 18.14 -6.59
N GLU A 74 -6.19 19.01 -6.21
CA GLU A 74 -7.04 19.76 -7.13
C GLU A 74 -6.18 20.51 -8.15
N ARG A 75 -5.17 21.25 -7.69
CA ARG A 75 -4.26 22.02 -8.57
C ARG A 75 -3.33 21.15 -9.39
N ASN A 76 -2.67 20.17 -8.76
CA ASN A 76 -1.54 19.46 -9.38
C ASN A 76 -1.94 18.20 -10.16
N VAL A 77 -3.13 17.64 -9.88
CA VAL A 77 -3.58 16.36 -10.45
C VAL A 77 -4.92 16.51 -11.17
N PHE A 78 -5.86 17.26 -10.60
CA PHE A 78 -7.24 17.34 -11.08
C PHE A 78 -7.58 18.64 -11.81
N PHE A 79 -6.60 19.47 -12.17
CA PHE A 79 -6.79 20.70 -12.97
C PHE A 79 -7.85 21.64 -12.39
N ASP A 80 -7.72 21.96 -11.11
CA ASP A 80 -8.61 22.84 -10.33
C ASP A 80 -10.06 22.35 -10.20
N ASN A 81 -10.35 21.09 -10.56
CA ASN A 81 -11.66 20.50 -10.31
C ASN A 81 -11.81 20.12 -8.83
N SER A 82 -12.93 20.51 -8.21
CA SER A 82 -13.24 20.09 -6.85
C SER A 82 -13.38 18.57 -6.77
N ILE A 83 -12.74 17.96 -5.77
CA ILE A 83 -12.74 16.50 -5.60
C ILE A 83 -13.29 16.06 -4.26
N ASN A 84 -13.86 14.85 -4.25
CA ASN A 84 -14.10 14.09 -3.04
C ASN A 84 -13.09 12.95 -2.98
N LEU A 85 -12.16 13.01 -2.02
CA LEU A 85 -11.04 12.07 -1.91
C LEU A 85 -11.49 10.60 -1.77
N ASN A 86 -12.56 10.34 -1.02
CA ASN A 86 -13.10 8.98 -0.87
C ASN A 86 -13.64 8.44 -2.20
N LYS A 87 -14.32 9.29 -2.98
CA LYS A 87 -14.83 8.93 -4.31
C LYS A 87 -13.69 8.70 -5.29
N VAL A 88 -12.69 9.59 -5.29
CA VAL A 88 -11.49 9.46 -6.12
C VAL A 88 -10.79 8.14 -5.82
N MET A 89 -10.51 7.85 -4.55
CA MET A 89 -9.84 6.62 -4.16
C MET A 89 -10.65 5.38 -4.56
N ARG A 90 -11.96 5.36 -4.34
CA ARG A 90 -12.83 4.24 -4.78
C ARG A 90 -12.80 4.05 -6.30
N ASN A 91 -12.76 5.15 -7.06
CA ASN A 91 -12.73 5.12 -8.51
C ASN A 91 -11.39 4.65 -9.09
N THR A 92 -10.32 4.55 -8.30
CA THR A 92 -9.05 3.98 -8.74
C THR A 92 -9.16 2.50 -9.08
N GLY A 93 -10.13 1.79 -8.48
CA GLY A 93 -10.25 0.34 -8.60
C GLY A 93 -9.32 -0.45 -7.68
N ILE A 94 -8.53 0.22 -6.82
CA ILE A 94 -7.69 -0.46 -5.84
C ILE A 94 -8.59 -1.15 -4.81
N PRO A 95 -8.38 -2.46 -4.52
CA PRO A 95 -9.09 -3.17 -3.47
C PRO A 95 -9.03 -2.44 -2.12
N ALA A 96 -10.17 -2.40 -1.41
CA ALA A 96 -10.33 -1.55 -0.24
C ALA A 96 -9.39 -1.95 0.93
N ASP A 97 -9.05 -3.23 1.03
CA ASP A 97 -8.09 -3.79 1.97
C ASP A 97 -6.67 -3.29 1.68
N ILE A 98 -6.23 -3.37 0.42
CA ILE A 98 -4.93 -2.83 -0.03
C ILE A 98 -4.88 -1.32 0.20
N ALA A 99 -5.95 -0.61 -0.18
CA ALA A 99 -6.02 0.83 -0.04
C ALA A 99 -5.86 1.28 1.43
N LYS A 100 -6.53 0.58 2.37
CA LYS A 100 -6.43 0.86 3.82
C LYS A 100 -5.06 0.55 4.41
N GLN A 101 -4.32 -0.41 3.85
CA GLN A 101 -2.98 -0.77 4.32
C GLN A 101 -1.93 0.26 3.90
N HIS A 102 -2.08 0.87 2.72
CA HIS A 102 -1.04 1.72 2.12
C HIS A 102 -1.36 3.22 2.13
N PHE A 103 -2.63 3.59 2.23
CA PHE A 103 -3.09 4.97 2.19
C PHE A 103 -3.94 5.32 3.40
N GLU A 104 -3.62 6.43 4.04
CA GLU A 104 -4.41 7.04 5.09
C GLU A 104 -5.20 8.22 4.52
N LEU A 105 -6.53 8.08 4.46
CA LEU A 105 -7.43 9.15 4.06
C LEU A 105 -7.97 9.83 5.32
N LYS A 106 -7.67 11.11 5.48
CA LYS A 106 -8.19 11.96 6.56
C LYS A 106 -8.99 13.11 5.98
N LYS A 107 -9.71 13.82 6.85
CA LYS A 107 -10.47 15.01 6.44
C LYS A 107 -9.50 16.05 5.89
N GLY A 108 -9.57 16.28 4.58
CA GLY A 108 -8.77 17.31 3.89
C GLY A 108 -7.42 16.88 3.34
N HIS A 109 -6.96 15.65 3.58
CA HIS A 109 -5.66 15.18 3.06
C HIS A 109 -5.58 13.66 2.90
N ILE A 110 -4.61 13.23 2.09
CA ILE A 110 -4.18 11.84 1.92
C ILE A 110 -2.70 11.70 2.27
N LEU A 111 -2.33 10.57 2.84
CA LEU A 111 -0.95 10.18 3.08
C LEU A 111 -0.74 8.78 2.49
N MET A 112 0.29 8.61 1.68
CA MET A 112 0.82 7.29 1.36
C MET A 112 1.89 6.94 2.40
N HIS A 113 1.76 5.79 3.05
CA HIS A 113 2.79 5.35 4.00
C HIS A 113 4.10 5.09 3.26
N LYS A 114 5.19 5.73 3.69
CA LYS A 114 6.54 5.36 3.24
C LYS A 114 6.75 3.90 3.60
N LYS A 115 7.40 3.13 2.72
CA LYS A 115 7.88 1.77 3.02
C LYS A 115 8.49 1.82 4.43
N ARG A 116 7.95 1.03 5.37
CA ARG A 116 8.64 0.80 6.63
C ARG A 116 9.92 0.09 6.24
N THR A 117 11.00 0.82 6.04
CA THR A 117 12.32 0.24 6.26
C THR A 117 12.25 -0.23 7.70
N SER A 118 12.17 -1.55 7.92
CA SER A 118 12.28 -2.15 9.24
C SER A 118 13.50 -1.52 9.91
N SER A 119 13.25 -0.51 10.75
CA SER A 119 14.23 0.12 11.60
C SER A 119 14.40 -0.87 12.72
N ASN A 120 15.39 -1.75 12.58
CA ASN A 120 15.98 -2.42 13.73
C ASN A 120 16.36 -1.32 14.74
N GLN A 121 15.59 -1.22 15.82
CA GLN A 121 16.04 -0.72 17.11
C GLN A 121 15.88 -1.87 18.10
#